data_AF-A0AAU5XGF6-F1
#
_entry.id   AF-A0AAU5XGF6-F1
#
_cell.length_a   1.000
_cell.length_b   1.000
_cell.length_c   1.000
_cell.angle_alpha   90.00
_cell.angle_beta   90.00
_cell.angle_gamma   90.00
#
_symmetry.space_group_name_H-M   'P 1'
#
loop_
_entity.id
_entity.type
_entity.pdbx_description
1 polymer ?
#
loop_
_entity_poly.entity_id
_entity_poly.type
_entity_poly.pdbx_seq_one_letter_code
_entity_poly.pdbx_strand_id
1 'polypeptide(L)'
;MGHRANYVIVEQGEHRIHYSQFGALSLASAPLTGPEGLRSFILSTERRDQPTDDVWCEGSLVLDLDARTLLFWSEHCPAGVNLEVRRALLRLVGERWPEWNIRWAVRGHADVLAYLGLDAEGLIAVPEPAEELTVDQVTATLNQGTLLMGARTSLQDQRRQITEGDPDPYYLDAETILTVRFSDGQVRDFSTLWSIDRVMTVGADLVTALRSAPGTTLPRVEHVRGGALIDVAARTVTAWPLPHPGPGAAEHWPGWRVTWSDLGLPGQVAATGRDPAAVAQTPAHLVREAADLVGAADRVTQVQQSLLEDLADLRAAGAEIVKEFRPTRFPSEPADERAELLARLVELRRAGAPG
;
A
#
# COMPACT_ATOMS: atom_id res chain seq x y z
N MET A 1 13.03 -16.30 6.53
CA MET A 1 11.89 -15.51 6.06
C MET A 1 12.26 -14.85 4.73
N GLY A 2 11.30 -14.46 3.91
CA GLY A 2 11.53 -13.84 2.59
C GLY A 2 10.36 -12.91 2.28
N HIS A 3 10.46 -12.17 1.17
CA HIS A 3 9.49 -11.18 0.68
C HIS A 3 9.04 -11.57 -0.73
N ARG A 4 8.12 -12.53 -0.79
CA ARG A 4 7.94 -13.34 -2.00
C ARG A 4 7.04 -12.64 -3.00
N ALA A 5 7.40 -12.75 -4.27
CA ALA A 5 6.54 -12.29 -5.35
C ALA A 5 6.35 -13.31 -6.46
N ASN A 6 5.15 -13.27 -7.04
CA ASN A 6 4.82 -13.94 -8.29
C ASN A 6 5.00 -12.95 -9.46
N TYR A 7 5.68 -13.37 -10.51
CA TYR A 7 5.71 -12.67 -11.79
C TYR A 7 5.06 -13.55 -12.83
N VAL A 8 4.13 -13.01 -13.62
CA VAL A 8 3.39 -13.77 -14.62
C VAL A 8 3.56 -13.10 -15.97
N ILE A 9 3.97 -13.86 -16.97
CA ILE A 9 3.97 -13.41 -18.38
C ILE A 9 2.77 -14.04 -19.07
N VAL A 10 1.91 -13.23 -19.66
CA VAL A 10 0.84 -13.69 -20.57
C VAL A 10 1.28 -13.43 -22.01
N GLU A 11 1.33 -14.47 -22.82
CA GLU A 11 1.70 -14.42 -24.24
C GLU A 11 0.91 -15.51 -24.99
N GLN A 12 0.23 -15.14 -26.07
CA GLN A 12 -0.61 -16.03 -26.87
C GLN A 12 -1.74 -16.72 -26.07
N GLY A 13 -2.28 -16.04 -25.07
CA GLY A 13 -3.31 -16.57 -24.16
C GLY A 13 -2.78 -17.55 -23.12
N GLU A 14 -1.47 -17.83 -23.09
CA GLU A 14 -0.85 -18.68 -22.08
C GLU A 14 -0.15 -17.86 -20.99
N HIS A 15 -0.32 -18.28 -19.74
CA HIS A 15 0.37 -17.73 -18.58
C HIS A 15 1.59 -18.57 -18.18
N ARG A 16 2.73 -17.92 -18.00
CA ARG A 16 3.95 -18.49 -17.40
C ARG A 16 4.22 -17.82 -16.07
N ILE A 17 4.26 -18.63 -15.01
CA ILE A 17 4.45 -18.14 -13.64
C ILE A 17 5.92 -18.29 -13.25
N HIS A 18 6.43 -17.23 -12.66
CA HIS A 18 7.78 -17.11 -12.14
C HIS A 18 7.75 -16.62 -10.69
N TYR A 19 8.78 -16.94 -9.94
CA TYR A 19 8.87 -16.73 -8.50
C TYR A 19 10.20 -16.07 -8.13
N SER A 20 10.12 -15.13 -7.19
CA SER A 20 11.30 -14.60 -6.52
C SER A 20 11.08 -14.51 -5.01
N GLN A 21 12.03 -15.05 -4.24
CA GLN A 21 11.99 -15.04 -2.78
C GLN A 21 12.06 -13.64 -2.16
N PHE A 22 12.61 -12.66 -2.88
CA PHE A 22 12.73 -11.27 -2.43
C PHE A 22 12.11 -10.29 -3.44
N GLY A 23 11.23 -10.79 -4.32
CA GLY A 23 10.70 -10.01 -5.43
C GLY A 23 9.78 -8.88 -5.00
N ALA A 24 9.04 -9.06 -3.89
CA ALA A 24 8.04 -8.07 -3.47
C ALA A 24 8.68 -6.71 -3.16
N LEU A 25 9.89 -6.73 -2.60
CA LEU A 25 10.69 -5.54 -2.31
C LEU A 25 11.03 -4.71 -3.55
N SER A 26 11.11 -5.30 -4.75
CA SER A 26 11.52 -4.58 -5.97
C SER A 26 10.37 -4.16 -6.86
N LEU A 27 9.12 -4.56 -6.56
CA LEU A 27 8.00 -4.42 -7.49
C LEU A 27 7.62 -2.98 -7.80
N ALA A 28 8.00 -2.02 -6.95
CA ALA A 28 7.79 -0.60 -7.23
C ALA A 28 8.81 -0.02 -8.21
N SER A 29 10.04 -0.55 -8.26
CA SER A 29 11.10 -0.05 -9.14
C SER A 29 11.29 -0.89 -10.41
N ALA A 30 11.00 -2.20 -10.37
CA ALA A 30 11.23 -3.10 -11.49
C ALA A 30 10.51 -2.66 -12.80
N PRO A 31 9.24 -2.17 -12.75
CA PRO A 31 8.60 -1.58 -13.92
C PRO A 31 9.36 -0.40 -14.56
N LEU A 32 10.19 0.34 -13.83
CA LEU A 32 10.86 1.53 -14.37
C LEU A 32 11.88 1.18 -15.48
N THR A 33 12.36 -0.07 -15.48
CA THR A 33 13.30 -0.62 -16.48
C THR A 33 12.72 -0.84 -17.87
N GLY A 34 11.42 -0.58 -18.04
CA GLY A 34 10.72 -0.73 -19.30
C GLY A 34 10.36 -2.19 -19.63
N PRO A 35 9.64 -2.41 -20.74
CA PRO A 35 9.10 -3.73 -21.09
C PRO A 35 10.16 -4.79 -21.34
N GLU A 36 11.24 -4.47 -22.06
CA GLU A 36 12.31 -5.41 -22.37
C GLU A 36 13.14 -5.76 -21.12
N GLY A 37 13.48 -4.74 -20.33
CA GLY A 37 14.23 -4.89 -19.08
C GLY A 37 13.46 -5.78 -18.08
N LEU A 38 12.17 -5.46 -17.88
CA LEU A 38 11.31 -6.24 -16.99
C LEU A 38 11.12 -7.67 -17.49
N ARG A 39 10.83 -7.88 -18.78
CA ARG A 39 10.66 -9.23 -19.36
C ARG A 39 11.91 -10.08 -19.18
N SER A 40 13.08 -9.52 -19.49
CA SER A 40 14.37 -10.20 -19.34
C SER A 40 14.60 -10.62 -17.89
N PHE A 41 14.33 -9.73 -16.93
CA PHE A 41 14.39 -10.04 -15.51
C PHE A 41 13.44 -11.18 -15.13
N ILE A 42 12.16 -11.12 -15.49
CA ILE A 42 11.18 -12.17 -15.14
C ILE A 42 11.65 -13.53 -15.67
N LEU A 43 12.09 -13.61 -16.92
CA LEU A 43 12.57 -14.85 -17.54
C LEU A 43 13.83 -15.42 -16.86
N SER A 44 14.59 -14.61 -16.14
CA SER A 44 15.76 -15.05 -15.37
C SER A 44 15.42 -15.66 -14.01
N THR A 45 14.17 -15.51 -13.54
CA THR A 45 13.72 -15.99 -12.22
C THR A 45 13.15 -17.42 -12.30
N GLU A 46 13.01 -18.06 -11.14
CA GLU A 46 12.54 -19.45 -11.01
C GLU A 46 11.15 -19.62 -11.61
N ARG A 47 10.99 -20.52 -12.58
CA ARG A 47 9.67 -20.88 -13.12
C ARG A 47 8.92 -21.79 -12.15
N ARG A 48 7.60 -21.58 -12.02
CA ARG A 48 6.69 -22.44 -11.27
C ARG A 48 5.45 -22.80 -12.08
N ASP A 49 4.78 -23.86 -11.65
CA ASP A 49 3.54 -24.32 -12.25
C ASP A 49 2.30 -23.61 -11.67
N GLN A 50 2.42 -23.05 -10.46
CA GLN A 50 1.34 -22.38 -9.74
C GLN A 50 1.83 -21.12 -9.03
N PRO A 51 0.96 -20.11 -8.84
CA PRO A 51 1.27 -18.95 -8.01
C PRO A 51 1.48 -19.38 -6.55
N THR A 52 2.27 -18.59 -5.84
CA THR A 52 2.30 -18.62 -4.37
C THR A 52 0.98 -18.06 -3.85
N ASP A 53 0.37 -18.71 -2.85
CA ASP A 53 -0.84 -18.24 -2.17
C ASP A 53 -0.66 -16.88 -1.49
N ASP A 54 -1.76 -16.22 -1.15
CA ASP A 54 -1.80 -14.89 -0.53
C ASP A 54 -1.29 -14.83 0.92
N VAL A 55 -1.12 -15.95 1.61
CA VAL A 55 -0.49 -15.99 2.95
C VAL A 55 1.02 -15.75 2.83
N TRP A 56 1.63 -16.25 1.76
CA TRP A 56 3.07 -16.13 1.53
C TRP A 56 3.43 -15.11 0.45
N CYS A 57 2.50 -14.72 -0.41
CA CYS A 57 2.71 -13.78 -1.50
C CYS A 57 2.51 -12.35 -1.01
N GLU A 58 3.60 -11.58 -0.99
CA GLU A 58 3.60 -10.19 -0.50
C GLU A 58 3.64 -9.17 -1.66
N GLY A 59 3.51 -9.66 -2.90
CA GLY A 59 3.48 -8.85 -4.10
C GLY A 59 3.35 -9.69 -5.37
N SER A 60 2.80 -9.12 -6.42
CA SER A 60 2.75 -9.80 -7.72
C SER A 60 2.77 -8.82 -8.89
N LEU A 61 3.17 -9.31 -10.06
CA LEU A 61 3.15 -8.57 -11.31
C LEU A 61 2.71 -9.46 -12.47
N VAL A 62 1.81 -8.96 -13.30
CA VAL A 62 1.40 -9.55 -14.57
C VAL A 62 1.91 -8.65 -15.69
N LEU A 63 2.72 -9.24 -16.57
CA LEU A 63 3.16 -8.68 -17.83
C LEU A 63 2.36 -9.34 -18.95
N ASP A 64 1.26 -8.72 -19.35
CA ASP A 64 0.40 -9.22 -20.41
C ASP A 64 0.80 -8.61 -21.76
N LEU A 65 1.49 -9.41 -22.58
CA LEU A 65 1.99 -9.02 -23.89
C LEU A 65 0.87 -8.97 -24.94
N ASP A 66 -0.22 -9.71 -24.74
CA ASP A 66 -1.33 -9.77 -25.69
C ASP A 66 -2.22 -8.52 -25.55
N ALA A 67 -2.53 -8.15 -24.31
CA ALA A 67 -3.35 -6.98 -23.98
C ALA A 67 -2.53 -5.70 -23.74
N ARG A 68 -1.20 -5.77 -23.82
CA ARG A 68 -0.27 -4.68 -23.43
C ARG A 68 -0.63 -4.09 -22.07
N THR A 69 -0.84 -4.95 -21.09
CA THR A 69 -1.22 -4.54 -19.73
C THR A 69 -0.12 -4.91 -18.74
N LEU A 70 0.24 -3.96 -17.89
CA LEU A 70 1.07 -4.19 -16.72
C LEU A 70 0.20 -4.02 -15.47
N LEU A 71 -0.03 -5.10 -14.74
CA LEU A 71 -0.79 -5.11 -13.49
C LEU A 71 0.13 -5.51 -12.34
N PHE A 72 0.25 -4.71 -11.30
CA PHE A 72 1.13 -5.05 -10.18
C PHE A 72 0.68 -4.48 -8.84
N TRP A 73 1.20 -5.07 -7.76
CA TRP A 73 1.05 -4.59 -6.39
C TRP A 73 2.21 -5.08 -5.52
N SER A 74 2.45 -4.41 -4.40
CA SER A 74 3.38 -4.86 -3.37
C SER A 74 2.95 -4.33 -2.00
N GLU A 75 3.14 -5.14 -0.96
CA GLU A 75 3.06 -4.71 0.44
C GLU A 75 4.29 -3.90 0.87
N HIS A 76 5.37 -3.97 0.10
CA HIS A 76 6.70 -3.47 0.46
C HIS A 76 7.05 -2.15 -0.21
N CYS A 77 6.06 -1.30 -0.46
CA CYS A 77 6.33 0.01 -1.03
C CYS A 77 5.33 1.07 -0.57
N PRO A 78 5.76 2.35 -0.49
CA PRO A 78 4.88 3.42 -0.07
C PRO A 78 3.63 3.59 -0.95
N ALA A 79 3.71 3.22 -2.23
CA ALA A 79 2.56 3.24 -3.15
C ALA A 79 1.44 2.25 -2.75
N GLY A 80 1.72 1.26 -1.90
CA GLY A 80 0.71 0.38 -1.31
C GLY A 80 -0.28 1.12 -0.41
N VAL A 81 0.14 2.23 0.20
CA VAL A 81 -0.67 2.99 1.18
C VAL A 81 -0.89 4.44 0.74
N ASN A 82 0.17 5.14 0.35
CA ASN A 82 0.11 6.52 -0.11
C ASN A 82 -0.42 6.60 -1.55
N LEU A 83 -1.71 6.91 -1.67
CA LEU A 83 -2.42 6.94 -2.96
C LEU A 83 -1.94 8.05 -3.90
N GLU A 84 -1.36 9.13 -3.39
CA GLU A 84 -0.77 10.18 -4.23
C GLU A 84 0.55 9.70 -4.86
N VAL A 85 1.40 9.03 -4.08
CA VAL A 85 2.63 8.39 -4.56
C VAL A 85 2.29 7.27 -5.54
N ARG A 86 1.26 6.47 -5.28
CA ARG A 86 0.76 5.46 -6.22
C ARG A 86 0.40 6.08 -7.57
N ARG A 87 -0.40 7.15 -7.59
CA ARG A 87 -0.76 7.85 -8.84
C ARG A 87 0.46 8.38 -9.57
N ALA A 88 1.42 8.98 -8.85
CA ALA A 88 2.66 9.48 -9.44
C ALA A 88 3.50 8.35 -10.02
N LEU A 89 3.61 7.20 -9.32
CA LEU A 89 4.31 6.02 -9.80
C LEU A 89 3.69 5.47 -11.09
N LEU A 90 2.37 5.28 -11.11
CA LEU A 90 1.68 4.74 -12.29
C LEU A 90 1.87 5.65 -13.53
N ARG A 91 1.88 6.97 -13.34
CA ARG A 91 2.21 7.93 -14.41
C ARG A 91 3.65 7.79 -14.87
N LEU A 92 4.60 7.72 -13.94
CA LEU A 92 6.02 7.55 -14.26
C LEU A 92 6.29 6.25 -15.03
N VAL A 93 5.69 5.15 -14.59
CA VAL A 93 5.75 3.87 -15.32
C VAL A 93 5.11 4.02 -16.70
N GLY A 94 3.96 4.69 -16.80
CA GLY A 94 3.30 4.97 -18.09
C GLY A 94 4.19 5.75 -19.07
N GLU A 95 5.02 6.69 -18.59
CA GLU A 95 6.00 7.41 -19.43
C GLU A 95 7.07 6.48 -20.03
N ARG A 96 7.40 5.39 -19.33
CA ARG A 96 8.39 4.38 -19.76
C ARG A 96 7.77 3.23 -20.57
N TRP A 97 6.45 3.14 -20.58
CA TRP A 97 5.67 2.06 -21.20
C TRP A 97 4.64 2.64 -22.19
N PRO A 98 5.10 3.21 -23.32
CA PRO A 98 4.20 3.84 -24.28
C PRO A 98 3.20 2.82 -24.84
N GLU A 99 1.94 3.22 -24.95
CA GLU A 99 0.83 2.38 -25.45
C GLU A 99 0.42 1.20 -24.54
N TRP A 100 0.99 1.09 -23.35
CA TRP A 100 0.59 0.07 -22.36
C TRP A 100 -0.44 0.61 -21.37
N ASN A 101 -1.27 -0.30 -20.88
CA ASN A 101 -2.21 -0.05 -19.80
C ASN A 101 -1.54 -0.40 -18.46
N ILE A 102 -1.15 0.62 -17.69
CA ILE A 102 -0.46 0.45 -16.40
C ILE A 102 -1.47 0.54 -15.25
N ARG A 103 -1.57 -0.53 -14.46
CA ARG A 103 -2.59 -0.68 -13.42
C ARG A 103 -1.99 -1.17 -12.11
N TRP A 104 -2.55 -0.67 -11.02
CA TRP A 104 -2.34 -1.21 -9.69
C TRP A 104 -3.40 -2.27 -9.38
N ALA A 105 -2.99 -3.42 -8.87
CA ALA A 105 -3.89 -4.44 -8.32
C ALA A 105 -4.33 -4.02 -6.92
N VAL A 106 -5.51 -3.41 -6.83
CA VAL A 106 -6.04 -2.78 -5.62
C VAL A 106 -6.32 -3.83 -4.54
N ARG A 107 -6.88 -4.97 -4.94
CA ARG A 107 -7.16 -6.12 -4.06
C ARG A 107 -5.98 -7.10 -3.99
N GLY A 108 -4.78 -6.62 -4.31
CA GLY A 108 -3.56 -7.41 -4.26
C GLY A 108 -3.65 -8.69 -5.09
N HIS A 109 -3.33 -9.83 -4.47
CA HIS A 109 -3.28 -11.13 -5.13
C HIS A 109 -4.63 -11.51 -5.78
N ALA A 110 -5.76 -11.17 -5.17
CA ALA A 110 -7.09 -11.48 -5.70
C ALA A 110 -7.37 -10.82 -7.07
N ASP A 111 -6.90 -9.59 -7.29
CA ASP A 111 -7.03 -8.95 -8.60
C ASP A 111 -6.14 -9.61 -9.66
N VAL A 112 -4.97 -10.13 -9.26
CA VAL A 112 -4.07 -10.86 -10.15
C VAL A 112 -4.67 -12.20 -10.59
N LEU A 113 -5.22 -12.99 -9.67
CA LEU A 113 -5.88 -14.25 -10.01
C LEU A 113 -7.10 -14.02 -10.90
N ALA A 114 -7.94 -13.04 -10.55
CA ALA A 114 -9.10 -12.66 -11.35
C ALA A 114 -8.71 -12.20 -12.77
N TYR A 115 -7.63 -11.43 -12.90
CA TYR A 115 -7.11 -11.01 -14.20
C TYR A 115 -6.66 -12.21 -15.06
N LEU A 116 -5.99 -13.18 -14.44
CA LEU A 116 -5.50 -14.39 -15.11
C LEU A 116 -6.58 -15.44 -15.37
N GLY A 117 -7.81 -15.25 -14.87
CA GLY A 117 -8.87 -16.24 -14.93
C GLY A 117 -8.57 -17.51 -14.15
N LEU A 118 -7.73 -17.43 -13.11
CA LEU A 118 -7.38 -18.55 -12.24
C LEU A 118 -8.39 -18.71 -11.11
N ASP A 119 -8.60 -19.95 -10.69
CA ASP A 119 -9.40 -20.25 -9.50
C ASP A 119 -8.69 -19.72 -8.25
N ALA A 120 -9.46 -19.10 -7.35
CA ALA A 120 -8.97 -18.58 -6.09
C ALA A 120 -8.86 -19.65 -5.00
N GLU A 121 -9.48 -20.82 -5.18
CA GLU A 121 -9.45 -21.91 -4.21
C GLU A 121 -8.01 -22.33 -3.88
N GLY A 122 -7.64 -22.24 -2.59
CA GLY A 122 -6.30 -22.58 -2.10
C GLY A 122 -5.21 -21.54 -2.39
N LEU A 123 -5.50 -20.50 -3.17
CA LEU A 123 -4.58 -19.38 -3.45
C LEU A 123 -4.96 -18.09 -2.73
N ILE A 124 -6.22 -17.98 -2.32
CA ILE A 124 -6.71 -16.94 -1.43
C ILE A 124 -7.13 -17.61 -0.13
N ALA A 125 -6.53 -17.19 0.98
CA ALA A 125 -6.90 -17.61 2.31
C ALA A 125 -8.37 -17.27 2.53
N VAL A 126 -9.14 -18.23 3.04
CA VAL A 126 -10.46 -17.93 3.56
C VAL A 126 -10.24 -16.98 4.73
N PRO A 127 -10.75 -15.74 4.70
CA PRO A 127 -10.56 -14.81 5.79
C PRO A 127 -11.10 -15.47 7.05
N GLU A 128 -10.28 -15.58 8.10
CA GLU A 128 -10.84 -15.85 9.42
C GLU A 128 -11.86 -14.74 9.70
N PRO A 129 -13.06 -15.07 10.20
CA PRO A 129 -14.05 -14.04 10.53
C PRO A 129 -13.40 -13.10 11.54
N ALA A 130 -13.03 -11.91 11.07
CA ALA A 130 -12.41 -10.91 11.90
C ALA A 130 -13.38 -10.62 13.05
N GLU A 131 -12.88 -10.60 14.28
CA GLU A 131 -13.67 -10.18 15.42
C GLU A 131 -14.27 -8.80 15.11
N GLU A 132 -15.59 -8.74 15.05
CA GLU A 132 -16.33 -7.51 14.77
C GLU A 132 -15.95 -6.47 15.82
N LEU A 133 -15.58 -5.29 15.33
CA LEU A 133 -15.12 -4.24 16.22
C LEU A 133 -16.34 -3.56 16.84
N THR A 134 -16.33 -3.39 18.16
CA THR A 134 -17.38 -2.68 18.88
C THR A 134 -17.15 -1.18 18.84
N VAL A 135 -18.21 -0.39 19.00
CA VAL A 135 -18.14 1.07 19.15
C VAL A 135 -17.19 1.45 20.30
N ASP A 136 -17.23 0.72 21.41
CA ASP A 136 -16.37 0.94 22.58
C ASP A 136 -14.89 0.73 22.26
N GLN A 137 -14.56 -0.31 21.48
CA GLN A 137 -13.17 -0.55 21.05
C GLN A 137 -12.63 0.55 20.12
N VAL A 138 -13.44 1.09 19.19
CA VAL A 138 -13.01 2.26 18.41
C VAL A 138 -12.82 3.46 19.32
N THR A 139 -13.85 3.80 20.10
CA THR A 139 -13.88 5.01 20.93
C THR A 139 -12.78 5.02 21.99
N ALA A 140 -12.41 3.87 22.54
CA ALA A 140 -11.30 3.72 23.48
C ALA A 140 -9.92 4.07 22.88
N THR A 141 -9.80 4.11 21.55
CA THR A 141 -8.55 4.47 20.84
C THR A 141 -8.61 5.83 20.16
N LEU A 142 -9.75 6.53 20.23
CA LEU A 142 -9.92 7.80 19.51
C LEU A 142 -8.92 8.85 19.97
N ASN A 143 -8.21 9.42 19.00
CA ASN A 143 -7.22 10.48 19.17
C ASN A 143 -6.07 10.10 20.11
N GLN A 144 -5.80 8.81 20.26
CA GLN A 144 -4.70 8.29 21.06
C GLN A 144 -3.56 7.84 20.16
N GLY A 145 -2.33 7.98 20.65
CA GLY A 145 -1.17 7.46 19.94
C GLY A 145 -0.97 5.95 20.14
N THR A 146 0.01 5.40 19.42
CA THR A 146 0.37 3.98 19.46
C THR A 146 0.87 3.52 20.83
N LEU A 147 0.82 2.21 21.06
CA LEU A 147 1.43 1.57 22.23
C LEU A 147 2.90 1.28 21.94
N LEU A 148 3.80 2.01 22.57
CA LEU A 148 5.23 1.74 22.51
C LEU A 148 5.69 1.15 23.86
N MET A 149 6.21 -0.08 23.83
CA MET A 149 6.71 -0.77 25.04
C MET A 149 5.69 -0.80 26.21
N GLY A 150 4.41 -0.97 25.88
CA GLY A 150 3.32 -1.00 26.86
C GLY A 150 2.84 0.36 27.37
N ALA A 151 3.43 1.47 26.92
CA ALA A 151 2.99 2.82 27.22
C ALA A 151 2.34 3.48 25.98
N ARG A 152 1.20 4.15 26.16
CA ARG A 152 0.58 4.94 25.08
C ARG A 152 1.38 6.21 24.85
N THR A 153 1.81 6.44 23.62
CA THR A 153 2.39 7.73 23.21
C THR A 153 1.28 8.74 22.93
N SER A 154 1.61 10.03 22.92
CA SER A 154 0.67 11.03 22.43
C SER A 154 0.58 10.96 20.90
N LEU A 155 -0.58 11.35 20.35
CA LEU A 155 -0.76 11.40 18.89
C LEU A 155 0.25 12.34 18.21
N GLN A 156 0.63 13.42 18.91
CA GLN A 156 1.62 14.37 18.40
C GLN A 156 3.03 13.77 18.39
N ASP A 157 3.41 12.99 19.40
CA ASP A 157 4.71 12.33 19.45
C ASP A 157 4.82 11.27 18.36
N GLN A 158 3.77 10.49 18.13
CA GLN A 158 3.70 9.51 17.03
C GLN A 158 3.85 10.19 15.66
N ARG A 159 3.07 11.24 15.39
CA ARG A 159 3.18 12.02 14.14
C ARG A 159 4.57 12.61 13.95
N ARG A 160 5.19 13.11 15.04
CA ARG A 160 6.57 13.61 15.02
C ARG A 160 7.55 12.50 14.63
N GLN A 161 7.44 11.32 15.24
CA GLN A 161 8.29 10.16 14.92
C GLN A 161 8.18 9.76 13.45
N ILE A 162 6.97 9.70 12.89
CA ILE A 162 6.77 9.38 11.47
C ILE A 162 7.39 10.47 10.57
N THR A 163 7.23 11.74 10.92
CA THR A 163 7.80 12.86 10.14
C THR A 163 9.33 12.86 10.16
N GLU A 164 9.92 12.57 11.32
CA GLU A 164 11.38 12.63 11.54
C GLU A 164 12.10 11.34 11.13
N GLY A 165 11.40 10.21 11.16
CA GLY A 165 11.93 8.89 10.82
C GLY A 165 12.06 8.64 9.32
N ASP A 166 12.68 7.49 9.03
CA ASP A 166 12.67 6.91 7.70
C ASP A 166 11.24 6.44 7.36
N PRO A 167 10.81 6.57 6.09
CA PRO A 167 9.49 6.09 5.69
C PRO A 167 9.34 4.60 5.97
N ASP A 168 8.33 4.25 6.76
CA ASP A 168 7.91 2.86 6.92
C ASP A 168 7.09 2.46 5.68
N PRO A 169 7.56 1.53 4.83
CA PRO A 169 6.82 1.13 3.63
C PRO A 169 5.45 0.51 3.94
N TYR A 170 5.24 0.03 5.16
CA TYR A 170 3.99 -0.60 5.59
C TYR A 170 3.06 0.35 6.34
N TYR A 171 3.54 1.53 6.75
CA TYR A 171 2.77 2.49 7.55
C TYR A 171 2.13 1.84 8.79
N LEU A 172 2.86 0.97 9.51
CA LEU A 172 2.34 0.24 10.66
C LEU A 172 1.87 1.19 11.76
N ASP A 173 2.58 2.31 11.91
CA ASP A 173 2.26 3.37 12.86
C ASP A 173 1.34 4.44 12.28
N ALA A 174 0.79 4.29 11.09
CA ALA A 174 -0.12 5.30 10.54
C ALA A 174 -1.56 5.14 11.07
N GLU A 175 -2.22 6.28 11.21
CA GLU A 175 -3.58 6.37 11.71
C GLU A 175 -4.64 6.24 10.60
N THR A 176 -5.86 5.89 11.01
CA THR A 176 -7.06 6.02 10.18
C THR A 176 -7.81 7.28 10.57
N ILE A 177 -8.15 8.13 9.60
CA ILE A 177 -8.84 9.41 9.85
C ILE A 177 -10.32 9.34 9.46
N LEU A 178 -11.18 9.56 10.45
CA LEU A 178 -12.61 9.75 10.26
C LEU A 178 -12.91 11.24 10.27
N THR A 179 -13.45 11.76 9.18
CA THR A 179 -14.01 13.11 9.12
C THR A 179 -15.53 12.99 9.15
N VAL A 180 -16.18 13.63 10.12
CA VAL A 180 -17.64 13.61 10.25
C VAL A 180 -18.20 15.01 10.02
N ARG A 181 -19.12 15.13 9.05
CA ARG A 181 -19.99 16.29 8.89
C ARG A 181 -21.31 16.00 9.60
N PHE A 182 -21.54 16.68 10.72
CA PHE A 182 -22.76 16.54 11.51
C PHE A 182 -23.92 17.33 10.90
N SER A 183 -25.14 17.01 11.34
CA SER A 183 -26.38 17.63 10.83
C SER A 183 -26.49 19.13 11.13
N ASP A 184 -25.71 19.66 12.08
CA ASP A 184 -25.61 21.08 12.39
C ASP A 184 -24.58 21.82 11.51
N GLY A 185 -23.98 21.12 10.54
CA GLY A 185 -22.96 21.65 9.64
C GLY A 185 -21.55 21.62 10.21
N GLN A 186 -21.36 21.24 11.49
CA GLN A 186 -20.02 21.12 12.05
C GLN A 186 -19.25 19.96 11.41
N VAL A 187 -17.98 20.19 11.12
CA VAL A 187 -17.04 19.17 10.65
C VAL A 187 -16.02 18.92 11.76
N ARG A 188 -15.87 17.65 12.17
CA ARG A 188 -14.83 17.23 13.11
C ARG A 188 -14.06 16.04 12.56
N ASP A 189 -12.78 15.97 12.91
CA ASP A 189 -11.91 14.88 12.55
C ASP A 189 -11.56 14.05 13.78
N PHE A 190 -11.36 12.75 13.56
CA PHE A 190 -11.03 11.78 14.59
C PHE A 190 -9.95 10.86 14.05
N SER A 191 -9.02 10.47 14.92
CA SER A 191 -7.97 9.50 14.61
C SER A 191 -8.21 8.19 15.36
N THR A 192 -7.91 7.06 14.74
CA THR A 192 -7.87 5.75 15.39
C THR A 192 -6.74 4.90 14.81
N LEU A 193 -6.25 3.95 15.59
CA LEU A 193 -5.23 3.00 15.15
C LEU A 193 -5.83 1.78 14.44
N TRP A 194 -7.15 1.62 14.44
CA TRP A 194 -7.81 0.55 13.71
C TRP A 194 -7.75 0.80 12.20
N SER A 195 -7.58 -0.25 11.40
CA SER A 195 -7.63 -0.15 9.94
C SER A 195 -9.05 0.22 9.48
N ILE A 196 -9.16 0.91 8.33
CA ILE A 196 -10.45 1.42 7.87
C ILE A 196 -11.47 0.31 7.62
N ASP A 197 -11.04 -0.85 7.11
CA ASP A 197 -11.89 -2.02 6.90
C ASP A 197 -12.55 -2.48 8.22
N ARG A 198 -11.80 -2.54 9.32
CA ARG A 198 -12.33 -2.88 10.65
C ARG A 198 -13.19 -1.78 11.24
N VAL A 199 -12.87 -0.50 11.02
CA VAL A 199 -13.72 0.60 11.50
C VAL A 199 -15.08 0.59 10.81
N MET A 200 -15.11 0.22 9.52
CA MET A 200 -16.34 0.19 8.74
C MET A 200 -17.33 -0.90 9.18
N THR A 201 -16.89 -1.97 9.86
CA THR A 201 -17.78 -3.02 10.38
C THR A 201 -18.58 -2.58 11.61
N VAL A 202 -18.15 -1.52 12.31
CA VAL A 202 -18.89 -0.94 13.44
C VAL A 202 -20.24 -0.37 13.00
N GLY A 203 -20.31 0.12 11.76
CA GLY A 203 -21.56 0.60 11.19
C GLY A 203 -22.00 1.98 11.67
N ALA A 204 -23.28 2.26 11.42
CA ALA A 204 -23.89 3.58 11.67
C ALA A 204 -23.90 3.99 13.16
N ASP A 205 -23.82 3.04 14.09
CA ASP A 205 -23.79 3.31 15.54
C ASP A 205 -22.57 4.13 15.96
N LEU A 206 -21.46 4.04 15.21
CA LEU A 206 -20.26 4.83 15.41
C LEU A 206 -20.55 6.34 15.39
N VAL A 207 -21.49 6.79 14.56
CA VAL A 207 -21.86 8.21 14.40
C VAL A 207 -22.37 8.80 15.73
N THR A 208 -23.12 8.02 16.49
CA THR A 208 -23.66 8.44 17.79
C THR A 208 -22.54 8.68 18.79
N ALA A 209 -21.56 7.77 18.85
CA ALA A 209 -20.42 7.91 19.75
C ALA A 209 -19.50 9.08 19.37
N LEU A 210 -19.23 9.27 18.07
CA LEU A 210 -18.42 10.38 17.57
C LEU A 210 -19.04 11.77 17.84
N ARG A 211 -20.36 11.86 17.99
CA ARG A 211 -21.04 13.13 18.30
C ARG A 211 -20.57 13.72 19.63
N SER A 212 -20.34 12.89 20.64
CA SER A 212 -19.93 13.35 21.97
C SER A 212 -18.42 13.37 22.17
N ALA A 213 -17.65 12.73 21.27
CA ALA A 213 -16.20 12.66 21.36
C ALA A 213 -15.53 14.01 20.98
N PRO A 214 -14.41 14.38 21.63
CA PRO A 214 -13.61 15.51 21.18
C PRO A 214 -12.99 15.19 19.81
N GLY A 215 -12.90 16.20 18.94
CA GLY A 215 -12.17 16.07 17.68
C GLY A 215 -10.66 16.18 17.87
N THR A 216 -9.90 15.86 16.82
CA THR A 216 -8.46 16.09 16.70
C THR A 216 -8.14 17.02 15.53
N THR A 217 -6.87 17.37 15.38
CA THR A 217 -6.37 18.08 14.19
C THR A 217 -6.09 17.10 13.06
N LEU A 218 -6.38 17.54 11.83
CA LEU A 218 -6.01 16.81 10.63
C LEU A 218 -4.48 16.55 10.61
N PRO A 219 -4.06 15.31 10.32
CA PRO A 219 -2.67 15.01 10.03
C PRO A 219 -2.28 15.39 8.60
N ARG A 220 -1.00 15.20 8.31
CA ARG A 220 -0.50 15.15 6.93
C ARG A 220 -0.60 13.74 6.36
N VAL A 221 -0.48 13.62 5.04
CA VAL A 221 -0.58 12.36 4.29
C VAL A 221 0.37 11.27 4.80
N GLU A 222 1.59 11.59 5.22
CA GLU A 222 2.55 10.61 5.73
C GLU A 222 2.12 9.92 7.03
N HIS A 223 1.16 10.49 7.77
CA HIS A 223 0.71 9.88 9.03
C HIS A 223 -0.48 8.93 8.85
N VAL A 224 -1.06 8.81 7.65
CA VAL A 224 -2.35 8.14 7.47
C VAL A 224 -2.28 6.98 6.50
N ARG A 225 -3.00 5.90 6.84
CA ARG A 225 -3.13 4.71 5.99
C ARG A 225 -4.52 4.50 5.40
N GLY A 226 -5.52 5.19 5.95
CA GLY A 226 -6.90 5.09 5.52
C GLY A 226 -7.77 6.17 6.16
N GLY A 227 -9.03 6.21 5.74
CA GLY A 227 -9.98 7.15 6.31
C GLY A 227 -11.38 7.04 5.71
N ALA A 228 -12.30 7.80 6.29
CA ALA A 228 -13.62 7.98 5.73
C ALA A 228 -14.18 9.38 6.00
N LEU A 229 -14.88 9.91 5.01
CA LEU A 229 -15.81 11.03 5.17
C LEU A 229 -17.21 10.49 5.46
N ILE A 230 -17.76 10.81 6.62
CA ILE A 230 -19.12 10.46 7.04
C ILE A 230 -19.97 11.73 7.02
N ASP A 231 -20.96 11.79 6.13
CA ASP A 231 -21.94 12.88 6.09
C ASP A 231 -23.25 12.43 6.72
N VAL A 232 -23.53 12.94 7.93
CA VAL A 232 -24.68 12.52 8.74
C VAL A 232 -25.99 13.02 8.16
N ALA A 233 -26.00 14.22 7.56
CA ALA A 233 -27.20 14.79 6.98
C ALA A 233 -27.58 14.06 5.67
N ALA A 234 -26.59 13.78 4.82
CA ALA A 234 -26.78 13.09 3.56
C ALA A 234 -26.87 11.55 3.69
N ARG A 235 -26.53 11.00 4.86
CA ARG A 235 -26.38 9.56 5.10
C ARG A 235 -25.45 8.90 4.08
N THR A 236 -24.28 9.48 3.89
CA THR A 236 -23.26 8.93 2.99
C THR A 236 -21.94 8.69 3.73
N VAL A 237 -21.23 7.64 3.33
CA VAL A 237 -19.85 7.39 3.75
C VAL A 237 -18.98 7.20 2.51
N THR A 238 -17.87 7.94 2.44
CA THR A 238 -16.83 7.75 1.42
C THR A 238 -15.54 7.33 2.11
N ALA A 239 -15.20 6.03 2.00
CA ALA A 239 -14.00 5.46 2.62
C ALA A 239 -12.84 5.30 1.63
N TRP A 240 -11.62 5.20 2.14
CA TRP A 240 -10.39 4.95 1.36
C TRP A 240 -9.30 4.31 2.26
N PRO A 241 -8.31 3.59 1.68
CA PRO A 241 -8.16 3.26 0.26
C PRO A 241 -9.29 2.35 -0.24
N LEU A 242 -9.40 2.15 -1.56
CA LEU A 242 -10.31 1.16 -2.12
C LEU A 242 -10.15 -0.18 -1.40
N PRO A 243 -11.26 -0.88 -1.09
CA PRO A 243 -11.25 -1.95 -0.12
C PRO A 243 -10.45 -3.15 -0.65
N HIS A 244 -9.74 -3.81 0.27
CA HIS A 244 -9.39 -5.21 0.09
C HIS A 244 -10.69 -6.04 0.06
N PRO A 245 -10.81 -7.16 -0.68
CA PRO A 245 -12.04 -7.91 -0.73
C PRO A 245 -12.41 -8.38 0.69
N GLY A 246 -13.60 -7.98 1.13
CA GLY A 246 -14.17 -8.36 2.41
C GLY A 246 -15.69 -8.13 2.38
N PRO A 247 -16.48 -8.95 3.07
CA PRO A 247 -17.93 -8.81 3.08
C PRO A 247 -18.37 -7.50 3.75
N GLY A 248 -19.43 -6.88 3.21
CA GLY A 248 -20.42 -6.22 4.03
C GLY A 248 -20.14 -4.83 4.61
N ALA A 249 -19.09 -4.08 4.25
CA ALA A 249 -18.97 -2.69 4.75
C ALA A 249 -20.23 -1.84 4.49
N ALA A 250 -20.97 -2.12 3.42
CA ALA A 250 -22.28 -1.51 3.17
C ALA A 250 -23.43 -2.11 4.03
N GLU A 251 -23.34 -3.39 4.40
CA GLU A 251 -24.34 -4.11 5.21
C GLU A 251 -24.41 -3.58 6.65
N HIS A 252 -23.26 -3.16 7.21
CA HIS A 252 -23.20 -2.53 8.55
C HIS A 252 -23.73 -1.08 8.58
N TRP A 253 -24.06 -0.50 7.43
CA TRP A 253 -24.54 0.88 7.32
C TRP A 253 -25.96 0.96 6.73
N PRO A 254 -26.97 0.37 7.41
CA PRO A 254 -28.33 0.29 6.87
C PRO A 254 -28.94 1.68 6.64
N GLY A 255 -29.43 1.90 5.42
CA GLY A 255 -30.01 3.18 5.02
C GLY A 255 -28.99 4.29 4.71
N TRP A 256 -27.70 3.96 4.65
CA TRP A 256 -26.65 4.85 4.17
C TRP A 256 -26.14 4.42 2.79
N ARG A 257 -25.57 5.36 2.05
CA ARG A 257 -24.80 5.06 0.84
C ARG A 257 -23.32 5.00 1.18
N VAL A 258 -22.71 3.82 1.05
CA VAL A 258 -21.28 3.62 1.23
C VAL A 258 -20.59 3.56 -0.13
N THR A 259 -19.62 4.43 -0.36
CA THR A 259 -18.77 4.43 -1.55
C THR A 259 -17.30 4.42 -1.15
N TRP A 260 -16.43 4.05 -2.08
CA TRP A 260 -14.99 4.05 -1.88
C TRP A 260 -14.30 4.98 -2.87
N SER A 261 -13.19 5.57 -2.44
CA SER A 261 -12.41 6.50 -3.24
C SER A 261 -10.94 6.13 -3.23
N ASP A 262 -10.25 6.48 -4.32
CA ASP A 262 -8.79 6.41 -4.42
C ASP A 262 -8.13 7.78 -4.14
N LEU A 263 -8.90 8.84 -3.82
CA LEU A 263 -8.37 10.19 -3.67
C LEU A 263 -7.61 10.43 -2.37
N GLY A 264 -7.74 9.53 -1.38
CA GLY A 264 -7.03 9.60 -0.11
C GLY A 264 -7.46 10.76 0.79
N LEU A 265 -6.62 11.09 1.78
CA LEU A 265 -6.86 12.19 2.71
C LEU A 265 -7.08 13.54 2.00
N PRO A 266 -6.31 13.94 0.96
CA PRO A 266 -6.57 15.18 0.24
C PRO A 266 -7.97 15.25 -0.37
N GLY A 267 -8.45 14.15 -0.97
CA GLY A 267 -9.83 14.05 -1.48
C GLY A 267 -10.89 14.16 -0.39
N GLN A 268 -10.66 13.49 0.75
CA GLN A 268 -11.53 13.60 1.93
C GLN A 268 -11.61 15.04 2.46
N VAL A 269 -10.48 15.75 2.52
CA VAL A 269 -10.42 17.15 2.97
C VAL A 269 -11.12 18.07 1.96
N ALA A 270 -10.84 17.93 0.66
CA ALA A 270 -11.48 18.72 -0.39
C ALA A 270 -13.01 18.54 -0.41
N ALA A 271 -13.51 17.32 -0.21
CA ALA A 271 -14.94 17.03 -0.12
C ALA A 271 -15.65 17.70 1.07
N THR A 272 -14.88 18.21 2.05
CA THR A 272 -15.39 19.06 3.14
C THR A 272 -15.35 20.56 2.87
N GLY A 273 -14.86 20.99 1.71
CA GLY A 273 -14.65 22.41 1.39
C GLY A 273 -13.42 23.01 2.07
N ARG A 274 -12.54 22.18 2.64
CA ARG A 274 -11.26 22.58 3.25
C ARG A 274 -10.13 22.43 2.23
N ASP A 275 -9.08 23.21 2.40
CA ASP A 275 -7.91 23.20 1.51
C ASP A 275 -7.10 21.89 1.64
N PRO A 276 -6.99 21.07 0.58
CA PRO A 276 -6.19 19.84 0.60
C PRO A 276 -4.68 20.09 0.80
N ALA A 277 -4.16 21.29 0.51
CA ALA A 277 -2.75 21.61 0.75
C ALA A 277 -2.40 21.61 2.25
N ALA A 278 -3.39 21.79 3.14
CA ALA A 278 -3.19 21.77 4.58
C ALA A 278 -2.75 20.39 5.12
N VAL A 279 -3.08 19.32 4.39
CA VAL A 279 -2.70 17.94 4.74
C VAL A 279 -1.57 17.41 3.85
N ALA A 280 -0.99 18.26 3.01
CA ALA A 280 0.10 17.85 2.14
C ALA A 280 1.30 17.36 2.96
N GLN A 281 1.93 16.33 2.41
CA GLN A 281 3.13 15.76 2.98
C GLN A 281 4.28 16.74 3.00
N THR A 282 5.18 16.62 3.97
CA THR A 282 6.38 17.44 3.99
C THR A 282 7.27 17.15 2.77
N PRO A 283 7.94 18.17 2.17
CA PRO A 283 8.85 17.95 1.05
C PRO A 283 9.97 16.96 1.35
N ALA A 284 10.50 16.97 2.58
CA ALA A 284 11.55 16.06 3.00
C ALA A 284 11.08 14.61 3.03
N HIS A 285 9.89 14.35 3.59
CA HIS A 285 9.34 12.99 3.65
C HIS A 285 8.97 12.48 2.25
N LEU A 286 8.41 13.34 1.39
CA LEU A 286 8.16 13.00 -0.02
C LEU A 286 9.44 12.56 -0.75
N VAL A 287 10.55 13.29 -0.56
CA VAL A 287 11.83 12.93 -1.19
C VAL A 287 12.34 11.58 -0.68
N ARG A 288 12.20 11.30 0.63
CA ARG A 288 12.58 10.01 1.20
C ARG A 288 11.74 8.87 0.66
N GLU A 289 10.41 9.01 0.61
CA GLU A 289 9.52 8.00 0.01
C GLU A 289 9.82 7.77 -1.48
N ALA A 290 10.08 8.83 -2.23
CA ALA A 290 10.44 8.74 -3.64
C ALA A 290 11.79 8.00 -3.83
N ALA A 291 12.78 8.31 -3.00
CA ALA A 291 14.07 7.63 -3.00
C ALA A 291 13.93 6.15 -2.64
N ASP A 292 13.12 5.84 -1.61
CA ASP A 292 12.83 4.49 -1.17
C ASP A 292 12.19 3.63 -2.28
N LEU A 293 11.27 4.24 -3.02
CA LEU A 293 10.59 3.62 -4.15
C LEU A 293 11.54 3.36 -5.33
N VAL A 294 12.28 4.39 -5.78
CA VAL A 294 13.18 4.26 -6.94
C VAL A 294 14.39 3.37 -6.61
N GLY A 295 14.86 3.41 -5.37
CA GLY A 295 15.97 2.61 -4.86
C GLY A 295 15.57 1.21 -4.37
N ALA A 296 14.32 0.77 -4.60
CA ALA A 296 13.82 -0.46 -4.00
C ALA A 296 14.64 -1.71 -4.39
N ALA A 297 15.15 -1.78 -5.63
CA ALA A 297 16.07 -2.84 -6.06
C ALA A 297 17.43 -2.86 -5.31
N ASP A 298 17.92 -1.69 -4.87
CA ASP A 298 19.16 -1.61 -4.10
C ASP A 298 18.98 -2.24 -2.70
N ARG A 299 17.80 -2.06 -2.08
CA ARG A 299 17.45 -2.72 -0.81
C ARG A 299 17.49 -4.24 -0.95
N VAL A 300 17.00 -4.78 -2.07
CA VAL A 300 17.07 -6.23 -2.29
C VAL A 300 18.52 -6.69 -2.40
N THR A 301 19.35 -5.93 -3.12
CA THR A 301 20.78 -6.23 -3.24
C THR A 301 21.47 -6.23 -1.86
N GLN A 302 21.15 -5.25 -1.00
CA GLN A 302 21.68 -5.18 0.37
C GLN A 302 21.25 -6.37 1.23
N VAL A 303 19.96 -6.75 1.18
CA VAL A 303 19.44 -7.93 1.91
C VAL A 303 20.12 -9.22 1.45
N GLN A 304 20.29 -9.40 0.14
CA GLN A 304 20.97 -10.56 -0.42
C GLN A 304 22.44 -10.61 -0.01
N GLN A 305 23.12 -9.46 0.02
CA GLN A 305 24.52 -9.38 0.43
C GLN A 305 24.69 -9.73 1.92
N SER A 306 23.86 -9.16 2.81
CA SER A 306 23.87 -9.50 4.24
C SER A 306 23.66 -11.00 4.46
N LEU A 307 22.73 -11.62 3.72
CA LEU A 307 22.50 -13.07 3.82
C LEU A 307 23.71 -13.90 3.37
N LEU A 308 24.42 -13.45 2.33
CA LEU A 308 25.63 -14.14 1.86
C LEU A 308 26.77 -14.04 2.89
N GLU A 309 26.91 -12.89 3.55
CA GLU A 309 27.86 -12.67 4.65
C GLU A 309 27.52 -13.59 5.84
N ASP A 310 26.27 -13.63 6.28
CA ASP A 310 25.80 -14.53 7.34
C ASP A 310 26.04 -16.01 7.01
N LEU A 311 25.78 -16.42 5.76
CA LEU A 311 26.04 -17.79 5.32
C LEU A 311 27.53 -18.13 5.28
N ALA A 312 28.40 -17.17 4.96
CA ALA A 312 29.84 -17.36 5.01
C ALA A 312 30.32 -17.55 6.45
N ASP A 313 29.81 -16.76 7.39
CA ASP A 313 30.12 -16.87 8.82
C ASP A 313 29.65 -18.22 9.40
N LEU A 314 28.43 -18.66 9.05
CA LEU A 314 27.91 -19.97 9.46
C LEU A 314 28.78 -21.12 8.93
N ARG A 315 29.23 -21.04 7.67
CA ARG A 315 30.17 -22.04 7.11
C ARG A 315 31.51 -22.03 7.84
N ALA A 316 32.05 -20.86 8.15
CA ALA A 316 33.29 -20.73 8.90
C ALA A 316 33.15 -21.32 10.32
N ALA A 317 31.95 -21.26 10.90
CA ALA A 317 31.61 -21.92 12.17
C ALA A 317 31.34 -23.43 12.05
N GLY A 318 31.45 -24.02 10.85
CA GLY A 318 31.24 -25.45 10.61
C GLY A 318 29.78 -25.86 10.47
N ALA A 319 28.85 -24.91 10.27
CA ALA A 319 27.45 -25.24 10.02
C ALA A 319 27.25 -25.86 8.63
N GLU A 320 26.36 -26.84 8.55
CA GLU A 320 25.91 -27.43 7.29
C GLU A 320 24.81 -26.56 6.65
N ILE A 321 25.01 -26.15 5.41
CA ILE A 321 24.01 -25.38 4.64
C ILE A 321 23.13 -26.35 3.85
N VAL A 322 21.92 -26.59 4.36
CA VAL A 322 20.97 -27.55 3.77
C VAL A 322 20.41 -27.07 2.42
N LYS A 323 20.36 -25.75 2.19
CA LYS A 323 19.88 -25.16 0.93
C LYS A 323 20.76 -23.98 0.52
N GLU A 324 21.38 -24.10 -0.64
CA GLU A 324 22.23 -23.05 -1.19
C GLU A 324 21.39 -21.82 -1.58
N PHE A 325 21.78 -20.65 -1.07
CA PHE A 325 21.17 -19.39 -1.47
C PHE A 325 21.78 -18.91 -2.79
N ARG A 326 20.93 -18.56 -3.76
CA ARG A 326 21.36 -17.98 -5.04
C ARG A 326 20.81 -16.57 -5.16
N PRO A 327 21.67 -15.53 -5.12
CA PRO A 327 21.22 -14.15 -5.28
C PRO A 327 20.63 -13.99 -6.68
N THR A 328 19.46 -13.36 -6.74
CA THR A 328 18.83 -12.94 -8.00
C THR A 328 19.20 -11.50 -8.26
N ARG A 329 19.77 -11.19 -9.42
CA ARG A 329 20.08 -9.81 -9.79
C ARG A 329 18.78 -9.09 -10.13
N PHE A 330 18.44 -8.09 -9.33
CA PHE A 330 17.30 -7.23 -9.59
C PHE A 330 17.67 -6.14 -10.58
N PRO A 331 16.75 -5.76 -11.48
CA PRO A 331 17.00 -4.70 -12.42
C PRO A 331 17.00 -3.38 -11.64
N SER A 332 18.08 -2.62 -11.79
CA SER A 332 18.24 -1.30 -11.18
C SER A 332 18.76 -0.33 -12.23
N GLU A 333 18.22 0.89 -12.17
CA GLU A 333 18.65 1.95 -13.07
C GLU A 333 20.01 2.51 -12.62
N PRO A 334 20.84 3.02 -13.55
CA PRO A 334 22.04 3.79 -13.23
C PRO A 334 21.77 4.94 -12.26
N ALA A 335 22.77 5.35 -11.48
CA ALA A 335 22.59 6.33 -10.40
C ALA A 335 22.10 7.71 -10.89
N ASP A 336 22.55 8.14 -12.07
CA ASP A 336 22.11 9.34 -12.76
C ASP A 336 20.64 9.22 -13.21
N GLU A 337 20.26 8.12 -13.85
CA GLU A 337 18.87 7.87 -14.25
C GLU A 337 17.94 7.78 -13.03
N ARG A 338 18.39 7.22 -11.90
CA ARG A 338 17.61 7.23 -10.65
C ARG A 338 17.37 8.62 -10.11
N ALA A 339 18.35 9.53 -10.19
CA ALA A 339 18.17 10.90 -9.75
C ALA A 339 17.12 11.63 -10.61
N GLU A 340 17.10 11.37 -11.92
CA GLU A 340 16.09 11.88 -12.83
C GLU A 340 14.69 11.30 -12.52
N LEU A 341 14.59 9.98 -12.32
CA LEU A 341 13.33 9.32 -11.95
C LEU A 341 12.77 9.83 -10.62
N LEU A 342 13.63 10.04 -9.63
CA LEU A 342 13.25 10.63 -8.34
C LEU A 342 12.70 12.04 -8.53
N ALA A 343 13.42 12.89 -9.25
CA ALA A 343 12.98 14.26 -9.53
C ALA A 343 11.63 14.28 -10.27
N ARG A 344 11.47 13.39 -11.27
CA ARG A 344 10.24 13.26 -12.04
C ARG A 344 9.07 12.77 -11.19
N LEU A 345 9.28 11.79 -10.30
CA LEU A 345 8.23 11.30 -9.40
C LEU A 345 7.73 12.41 -8.46
N VAL A 346 8.65 13.21 -7.90
CA VAL A 346 8.32 14.36 -7.04
C VAL A 346 7.52 15.41 -7.80
N GLU A 347 7.89 15.69 -9.06
CA GLU A 347 7.16 16.61 -9.94
C GLU A 347 5.74 16.11 -10.23
N LEU A 348 5.61 14.85 -10.67
CA LEU A 348 4.33 14.21 -10.99
C LEU A 348 3.38 14.19 -9.80
N ARG A 349 3.90 13.97 -8.58
CA ARG A 349 3.12 14.07 -7.35
C ARG A 349 2.58 15.48 -7.16
N ARG A 350 3.41 16.51 -7.31
CA ARG A 350 3.00 17.92 -7.12
C ARG A 350 1.94 18.34 -8.14
N ALA A 351 2.04 17.88 -9.39
CA ALA A 351 1.07 18.17 -10.44
C ALA A 351 -0.26 17.41 -10.29
N GLY A 352 -0.30 16.35 -9.48
CA GLY A 352 -1.47 15.49 -9.27
C GLY A 352 -2.34 15.85 -8.06
N ALA A 353 -1.97 16.86 -7.29
CA ALA A 353 -2.78 17.32 -6.16
C ALA A 353 -4.12 17.90 -6.70
N PRO A 354 -5.28 17.50 -6.16
CA PRO A 354 -6.55 18.13 -6.51
C PRO A 354 -6.46 19.62 -6.19
N GLY A 355 -6.64 20.46 -7.22
CA GLY A 355 -6.65 21.92 -7.10
C GLY A 355 -7.94 22.48 -6.55
#